data_AF-A0A6E8VX12-F1
#
_entry.id   AF-A0A6E8VX12-F1
#
_cell.length_a   1.000
_cell.length_b   1.000
_cell.length_c   1.000
_cell.angle_alpha   90.00
_cell.angle_beta   90.00
_cell.angle_gamma   90.00
#
_symmetry.space_group_name_H-M   'P 1'
#
loop_
_entity.id
_entity.type
_entity.pdbx_description
1 polymer ?
#
loop_
_entity_poly.entity_id
_entity_poly.type
_entity_poly.pdbx_seq_one_letter_code
_entity_poly.pdbx_strand_id
1 'polypeptide(L)'
;MKSLKNPRVWVGMKPVRAHLDTAKFVLFYGPKFEDHETYSLEKAEDILQHSRFDKSKKTVMYFHGYIESMEVESVHVIADAYLKRGDHNIIILDWAQLADGNYLLEAVPNCKKLGSYLGSVVLRMINAGLNVDKLHLVGHSLGGQLAGYVGRTVIAQSEKRVKLNRISALDPAFPPFYPGIFATALSSKDAEFVDVIHTDAWLYGAPVSTGTADFWPNNGKTLQPGCPKRNYKLLTDNDLCSHRRSWWFWAESVAESNVASFHSVKCKSWDDFKDGKVDRAAPIVHMGIDCSSDAKGDYYLQTNGAPPYSKGVSGSKFE
;
A
#
# COMPACT_ATOMS: atom_id res chain seq x y z
N MET A 1 -17.54 -12.73 -19.36
CA MET A 1 -16.11 -12.90 -19.69
C MET A 1 -15.80 -12.26 -21.04
N LYS A 2 -15.40 -10.99 -21.08
CA LYS A 2 -14.78 -10.40 -22.28
C LYS A 2 -13.28 -10.64 -22.16
N SER A 3 -12.70 -11.38 -23.11
CA SER A 3 -11.29 -11.71 -23.10
C SER A 3 -10.47 -10.44 -23.33
N LEU A 4 -9.65 -10.05 -22.34
CA LEU A 4 -8.63 -9.02 -22.49
C LEU A 4 -7.57 -9.54 -23.49
N LYS A 5 -7.75 -9.20 -24.77
CA LYS A 5 -6.76 -9.45 -25.81
C LYS A 5 -5.71 -8.35 -25.78
N ASN A 6 -4.73 -8.49 -24.90
CA ASN A 6 -3.41 -7.96 -25.19
C ASN A 6 -2.34 -8.87 -24.56
N PRO A 7 -1.57 -9.63 -25.34
CA PRO A 7 -0.55 -10.50 -24.80
C PRO A 7 0.53 -9.66 -24.10
N ARG A 8 0.74 -9.90 -22.80
CA ARG A 8 1.67 -9.24 -21.88
C ARG A 8 3.17 -9.37 -22.23
N VAL A 9 3.51 -9.67 -23.48
CA VAL A 9 4.87 -10.00 -23.92
C VAL A 9 5.80 -8.78 -23.95
N TRP A 10 5.25 -7.56 -23.90
CA TRP A 10 5.99 -6.29 -24.01
C TRP A 10 5.92 -5.38 -22.77
N VAL A 11 5.38 -5.88 -21.66
CA VAL A 11 5.25 -5.13 -20.40
C VAL A 11 6.65 -4.83 -19.85
N GLY A 12 6.97 -3.56 -19.58
CA GLY A 12 8.28 -3.13 -19.09
C GLY A 12 9.40 -2.93 -20.13
N MET A 13 9.09 -3.00 -21.44
CA MET A 13 10.07 -2.79 -22.52
C MET A 13 9.76 -1.62 -23.46
N LYS A 14 8.64 -0.92 -23.26
CA LYS A 14 8.34 0.30 -24.03
C LYS A 14 9.04 1.49 -23.37
N PRO A 15 9.91 2.24 -24.08
CA PRO A 15 10.42 3.48 -23.54
C PRO A 15 9.26 4.47 -23.34
N VAL A 16 9.07 4.95 -22.12
CA VAL A 16 8.01 5.89 -21.80
C VAL A 16 8.64 7.24 -21.45
N ARG A 17 8.43 8.25 -22.31
CA ARG A 17 8.60 9.65 -21.90
C ARG A 17 7.37 10.08 -21.10
N ALA A 18 7.27 9.58 -19.87
CA ALA A 18 6.19 9.97 -18.97
C ALA A 18 6.53 11.30 -18.30
N HIS A 19 5.61 12.26 -18.41
CA HIS A 19 5.68 13.56 -17.77
C HIS A 19 4.88 13.55 -16.46
N LEU A 20 5.25 14.38 -15.48
CA LEU A 20 4.60 14.38 -14.16
C LEU A 20 3.11 14.78 -14.22
N ASP A 21 2.71 15.53 -15.23
CA ASP A 21 1.34 15.96 -15.53
C ASP A 21 0.42 14.81 -15.99
N THR A 22 0.97 13.64 -16.31
CA THR A 22 0.19 12.43 -16.63
C THR A 22 -0.42 11.80 -15.39
N ALA A 23 0.13 12.04 -14.20
CA ALA A 23 -0.41 11.55 -12.95
C ALA A 23 -1.63 12.37 -12.51
N LYS A 24 -2.65 11.67 -11.97
CA LYS A 24 -3.92 12.28 -11.60
C LYS A 24 -4.44 11.69 -10.29
N PHE A 25 -5.18 12.49 -9.55
CA PHE A 25 -5.99 12.00 -8.45
C PHE A 25 -7.40 11.67 -8.92
N VAL A 26 -7.91 10.54 -8.47
CA VAL A 26 -9.27 10.07 -8.75
C VAL A 26 -10.01 9.98 -7.42
N LEU A 27 -10.96 10.89 -7.19
CA LEU A 27 -11.81 10.90 -6.02
C LEU A 27 -13.02 9.99 -6.28
N PHE A 28 -13.22 8.97 -5.46
CA PHE A 28 -14.43 8.12 -5.52
C PHE A 28 -15.44 8.59 -4.46
N TYR A 29 -16.72 8.64 -4.83
CA TYR A 29 -17.78 9.25 -3.99
C TYR A 29 -19.14 8.53 -4.00
N GLY A 30 -19.30 7.49 -4.82
CA GLY A 30 -20.53 6.72 -4.92
C GLY A 30 -20.29 5.21 -4.76
N PRO A 31 -21.36 4.41 -4.71
CA PRO A 31 -21.28 2.97 -4.45
C PRO A 31 -20.68 2.17 -5.62
N LYS A 32 -20.52 2.78 -6.80
CA LYS A 32 -19.94 2.12 -7.98
C LYS A 32 -18.57 2.69 -8.30
N PHE A 33 -17.74 1.88 -8.97
CA PHE A 33 -16.42 2.31 -9.41
C PHE A 33 -16.48 3.48 -10.39
N GLU A 34 -17.53 3.59 -11.18
CA GLU A 34 -17.75 4.68 -12.12
C GLU A 34 -18.14 6.01 -11.44
N ASP A 35 -18.51 5.99 -10.16
CA ASP A 35 -18.88 7.17 -9.38
C ASP A 35 -17.62 7.87 -8.85
N HIS A 36 -16.82 8.41 -9.77
CA HIS A 36 -15.57 9.12 -9.48
C HIS A 36 -15.41 10.41 -10.30
N GLU A 37 -14.50 11.26 -9.85
CA GLU A 37 -14.04 12.45 -10.57
C GLU A 37 -12.52 12.52 -10.57
N THR A 38 -11.93 12.96 -11.68
CA THR A 38 -10.49 13.00 -11.88
C THR A 38 -9.98 14.43 -11.85
N TYR A 39 -8.90 14.64 -11.09
CA TYR A 39 -8.23 15.91 -10.88
C TYR A 39 -6.77 15.80 -11.32
N SER A 40 -6.27 16.81 -12.04
CA SER A 40 -4.83 16.96 -12.21
C SER A 40 -4.17 17.28 -10.86
N LEU A 41 -2.90 16.92 -10.70
CA LEU A 41 -2.17 17.24 -9.47
C LEU A 41 -1.96 18.74 -9.24
N GLU A 42 -2.10 19.55 -10.28
CA GLU A 42 -2.11 21.03 -10.19
C GLU A 42 -3.39 21.58 -9.54
N LYS A 43 -4.49 20.83 -9.62
CA LYS A 43 -5.81 21.20 -9.10
C LYS A 43 -6.26 20.27 -7.96
N ALA A 44 -5.31 19.65 -7.26
CA ALA A 44 -5.61 18.68 -6.23
C ALA A 44 -6.43 19.27 -5.07
N GLU A 45 -6.24 20.56 -4.79
CA GLU A 45 -6.95 21.33 -3.76
C GLU A 45 -8.47 21.43 -4.05
N ASP A 46 -8.88 21.35 -5.32
CA ASP A 46 -10.30 21.40 -5.73
C ASP A 46 -11.09 20.18 -5.20
N ILE A 47 -10.41 19.06 -4.94
CA ILE A 47 -10.99 17.87 -4.29
C ILE A 47 -11.65 18.25 -2.95
N LEU A 48 -11.06 19.18 -2.20
CA LEU A 48 -11.55 19.60 -0.88
C LEU A 48 -12.83 20.44 -0.95
N GLN A 49 -13.20 20.90 -2.15
CA GLN A 49 -14.42 21.66 -2.44
C GLN A 49 -15.47 20.81 -3.16
N HIS A 50 -15.14 19.58 -3.57
CA HIS A 50 -16.10 18.69 -4.20
C HIS A 50 -17.26 18.40 -3.25
N SER A 51 -18.49 18.49 -3.77
CA SER A 51 -19.73 18.39 -2.96
C SER A 51 -19.88 17.08 -2.17
N ARG A 52 -19.17 16.03 -2.60
CA ARG A 52 -19.18 14.70 -1.97
C ARG A 52 -17.94 14.42 -1.11
N PHE A 53 -16.98 15.34 -1.04
CA PHE A 53 -15.84 15.22 -0.14
C PHE A 53 -16.26 15.64 1.27
N ASP A 54 -16.15 14.72 2.23
CA ASP A 54 -16.60 14.95 3.60
C ASP A 54 -15.40 15.22 4.53
N LYS A 55 -15.22 16.49 4.92
CA LYS A 55 -14.12 16.92 5.81
C LYS A 55 -14.20 16.31 7.22
N SER A 56 -15.34 15.73 7.61
CA SER A 56 -15.47 15.03 8.89
C SER A 56 -14.84 13.64 8.85
N LYS A 57 -14.76 13.00 7.67
CA LYS A 57 -14.21 11.66 7.47
C LYS A 57 -12.68 11.65 7.45
N LYS A 58 -12.11 10.46 7.64
CA LYS A 58 -10.71 10.19 7.32
C LYS A 58 -10.50 10.23 5.80
N THR A 59 -9.32 10.61 5.35
CA THR A 59 -8.98 10.61 3.92
C THR A 59 -7.87 9.60 3.68
N VAL A 60 -8.17 8.58 2.86
CA VAL A 60 -7.17 7.64 2.36
C VAL A 60 -6.73 8.05 0.97
N MET A 61 -5.42 8.03 0.74
CA MET A 61 -4.84 8.10 -0.61
C MET A 61 -4.18 6.76 -0.94
N TYR A 62 -4.65 6.06 -1.98
CA TYR A 62 -4.09 4.78 -2.41
C TYR A 62 -3.17 4.93 -3.63
N PHE A 63 -1.97 4.37 -3.56
CA PHE A 63 -0.95 4.38 -4.61
C PHE A 63 -0.68 2.95 -5.12
N HIS A 64 -1.10 2.65 -6.35
CA HIS A 64 -0.90 1.35 -6.99
C HIS A 64 0.58 1.10 -7.34
N GLY A 65 0.92 -0.15 -7.71
CA GLY A 65 2.30 -0.58 -7.96
C GLY A 65 2.83 -0.35 -9.38
N TYR A 66 4.03 -0.90 -9.63
CA TYR A 66 4.63 -1.02 -10.97
C TYR A 66 3.70 -1.82 -11.90
N ILE A 67 3.60 -1.42 -13.17
CA ILE A 67 2.76 -2.00 -14.23
C ILE A 67 1.25 -2.11 -13.91
N GLU A 68 0.80 -1.44 -12.85
CA GLU A 68 -0.62 -1.32 -12.50
C GLU A 68 -1.23 -0.02 -13.07
N SER A 69 -2.55 -0.02 -13.19
CA SER A 69 -3.35 1.12 -13.66
C SER A 69 -4.72 1.11 -13.01
N MET A 70 -5.55 2.10 -13.29
CA MET A 70 -6.94 2.12 -12.81
C MET A 70 -7.77 0.91 -13.24
N GLU A 71 -7.35 0.17 -14.28
CA GLU A 71 -8.07 -0.98 -14.82
C GLU A 71 -7.75 -2.30 -14.09
N VAL A 72 -6.75 -2.33 -13.21
CA VAL A 72 -6.32 -3.58 -12.56
C VAL A 72 -7.15 -3.90 -11.31
N GLU A 73 -7.12 -5.17 -10.93
CA GLU A 73 -7.87 -5.72 -9.81
C GLU A 73 -7.55 -5.04 -8.47
N SER A 74 -6.28 -4.70 -8.20
CA SER A 74 -5.86 -4.07 -6.93
C SER A 74 -6.62 -2.77 -6.67
N VAL A 75 -6.75 -1.92 -7.69
CA VAL A 75 -7.46 -0.63 -7.62
C VAL A 75 -8.96 -0.84 -7.38
N HIS A 76 -9.58 -1.78 -8.09
CA HIS A 76 -11.02 -2.05 -7.96
C HIS A 76 -11.36 -2.61 -6.58
N VAL A 77 -10.58 -3.58 -6.10
CA VAL A 77 -10.78 -4.23 -4.80
C VAL A 77 -10.60 -3.24 -3.65
N ILE A 78 -9.61 -2.36 -3.74
CA ILE A 78 -9.38 -1.32 -2.73
C ILE A 78 -10.49 -0.26 -2.74
N ALA A 79 -10.86 0.23 -3.93
CA ALA A 79 -11.96 1.20 -4.06
C ALA A 79 -13.26 0.63 -3.50
N ASP A 80 -13.64 -0.58 -3.90
CA ASP A 80 -14.85 -1.26 -3.44
C ASP A 80 -14.86 -1.46 -1.92
N ALA A 81 -13.75 -1.86 -1.31
CA ALA A 81 -13.66 -2.04 0.14
C ALA A 81 -13.92 -0.74 0.91
N TYR A 82 -13.29 0.37 0.51
CA TYR A 82 -13.50 1.67 1.17
C TYR A 82 -14.89 2.26 0.89
N LEU A 83 -15.42 2.08 -0.32
CA LEU A 83 -16.77 2.55 -0.68
C LEU A 83 -17.85 1.79 0.11
N LYS A 84 -17.70 0.47 0.28
CA LYS A 84 -18.57 -0.34 1.14
C LYS A 84 -18.50 0.07 2.60
N ARG A 85 -17.29 0.38 3.10
CA ARG A 85 -17.07 0.85 4.47
C ARG A 85 -17.72 2.22 4.72
N GLY A 86 -17.63 3.13 3.76
CA GLY A 86 -18.41 4.37 3.71
C GLY A 86 -18.01 5.49 4.70
N ASP A 87 -17.04 5.26 5.59
CA ASP A 87 -16.55 6.19 6.61
C ASP A 87 -15.24 6.92 6.24
N HIS A 88 -14.74 6.72 5.02
CA HIS A 88 -13.54 7.39 4.48
C HIS A 88 -13.87 8.17 3.19
N ASN A 89 -13.13 9.25 2.94
CA ASN A 89 -12.89 9.74 1.58
C ASN A 89 -11.78 8.88 0.97
N ILE A 90 -11.96 8.40 -0.26
CA ILE A 90 -10.92 7.65 -0.98
C ILE A 90 -10.48 8.39 -2.24
N ILE A 91 -9.18 8.65 -2.31
CA ILE A 91 -8.50 9.22 -3.45
C ILE A 91 -7.50 8.18 -3.95
N ILE A 92 -7.52 7.85 -5.23
CA ILE A 92 -6.53 6.95 -5.85
C ILE A 92 -5.62 7.79 -6.75
N LEU A 93 -4.32 7.55 -6.65
CA LEU A 93 -3.36 8.10 -7.60
C LEU A 93 -3.32 7.20 -8.83
N ASP A 94 -3.77 7.70 -9.97
CA ASP A 94 -3.47 7.12 -11.27
C ASP A 94 -2.13 7.68 -11.75
N TRP A 95 -1.12 6.81 -11.78
CA TRP A 95 0.23 7.14 -12.26
C TRP A 95 0.77 6.05 -13.18
N ALA A 96 -0.13 5.32 -13.86
CA ALA A 96 0.18 4.15 -14.68
C ALA A 96 1.32 4.41 -15.69
N GLN A 97 1.33 5.57 -16.35
CA GLN A 97 2.37 5.90 -17.33
C GLN A 97 3.76 6.06 -16.69
N LEU A 98 3.83 6.59 -15.47
CA LEU A 98 5.09 6.76 -14.73
C LEU A 98 5.54 5.45 -14.06
N ALA A 99 4.59 4.55 -13.78
CA ALA A 99 4.79 3.26 -13.14
C ALA A 99 5.04 2.09 -14.12
N ASP A 100 5.08 2.35 -15.44
CA ASP A 100 5.41 1.36 -16.48
C ASP A 100 6.81 1.64 -17.07
N GLY A 101 7.19 0.89 -18.10
CA GLY A 101 8.50 0.97 -18.73
C GLY A 101 9.56 0.15 -17.99
N ASN A 102 10.83 0.35 -18.31
CA ASN A 102 11.90 -0.39 -17.65
C ASN A 102 11.93 -0.08 -16.15
N TYR A 103 11.85 -1.12 -15.33
CA TYR A 103 11.75 -0.96 -13.87
C TYR A 103 12.85 -0.09 -13.26
N LEU A 104 14.13 -0.34 -13.58
CA LEU A 104 15.26 0.38 -12.97
C LEU A 104 15.56 1.71 -13.65
N LEU A 105 15.36 1.81 -14.96
CA LEU A 105 15.74 2.98 -15.75
C LEU A 105 14.62 4.03 -15.83
N GLU A 106 13.37 3.62 -15.67
CA GLU A 106 12.20 4.49 -15.85
C GLU A 106 11.35 4.52 -14.58
N ALA A 107 10.74 3.39 -14.19
CA ALA A 107 9.73 3.38 -13.11
C ALA A 107 10.30 3.81 -11.74
N VAL A 108 11.48 3.31 -11.34
CA VAL A 108 12.11 3.69 -10.06
C VAL A 108 12.53 5.18 -10.04
N PRO A 109 13.22 5.72 -11.06
CA PRO A 109 13.47 7.16 -11.15
C PRO A 109 12.20 8.01 -11.17
N ASN A 110 11.17 7.56 -11.88
CA ASN A 110 9.87 8.24 -11.94
C ASN A 110 9.18 8.24 -10.58
N CYS A 111 9.21 7.14 -9.83
CA CYS A 111 8.69 7.04 -8.46
C CYS A 111 9.34 8.11 -7.55
N LYS A 112 10.66 8.29 -7.61
CA LYS A 112 11.34 9.34 -6.83
C LYS A 112 10.92 10.76 -7.24
N LYS A 113 10.89 11.03 -8.55
CA LYS A 113 10.49 12.35 -9.10
C LYS A 113 9.04 12.68 -8.73
N LEU A 114 8.13 11.75 -8.97
CA LEU A 114 6.73 11.88 -8.65
C LEU A 114 6.52 12.02 -7.14
N GLY A 115 7.20 11.23 -6.30
CA GLY A 115 7.05 11.34 -4.85
C GLY A 115 7.46 12.71 -4.29
N SER A 116 8.48 13.33 -4.89
CA SER A 116 8.89 14.69 -4.54
C SER A 116 7.85 15.73 -4.96
N TYR A 117 7.33 15.62 -6.19
CA TYR A 117 6.27 16.50 -6.66
C TYR A 117 4.97 16.31 -5.87
N LEU A 118 4.54 15.07 -5.67
CA LEU A 118 3.33 14.68 -4.96
C LEU A 118 3.39 15.06 -3.47
N GLY A 119 4.56 14.97 -2.83
CA GLY A 119 4.75 15.52 -1.48
C GLY A 119 4.49 17.02 -1.40
N SER A 120 4.89 17.76 -2.44
CA SER A 120 4.57 19.20 -2.54
C SER A 120 3.06 19.41 -2.72
N VAL A 121 2.41 18.60 -3.56
CA VAL A 121 0.95 18.62 -3.80
C VAL A 121 0.17 18.33 -2.51
N VAL A 122 0.53 17.27 -1.78
CA VAL A 122 -0.11 16.90 -0.51
C VAL A 122 0.07 18.02 0.53
N LEU A 123 1.25 18.63 0.61
CA LEU A 123 1.47 19.77 1.50
C LEU A 123 0.58 20.96 1.13
N ARG A 124 0.37 21.24 -0.16
CA ARG A 124 -0.59 22.28 -0.59
C ARG A 124 -2.02 21.94 -0.21
N MET A 125 -2.45 20.68 -0.39
CA MET A 125 -3.78 20.24 0.06
C MET A 125 -3.94 20.40 1.58
N ILE A 126 -2.91 20.07 2.38
CA ILE A 126 -2.91 20.28 3.83
C ILE A 126 -3.08 21.76 4.16
N ASN A 127 -2.31 22.63 3.52
CA ASN A 127 -2.43 24.09 3.68
C ASN A 127 -3.80 24.63 3.23
N ALA A 128 -4.47 23.97 2.29
CA ALA A 128 -5.82 24.29 1.82
C ALA A 128 -6.94 23.69 2.69
N GLY A 129 -6.60 22.97 3.77
CA GLY A 129 -7.55 22.47 4.76
C GLY A 129 -7.77 20.95 4.77
N LEU A 130 -6.95 20.16 4.06
CA LEU A 130 -6.90 18.71 4.27
C LEU A 130 -6.33 18.42 5.66
N ASN A 131 -7.11 17.76 6.51
CA ASN A 131 -6.67 17.45 7.87
C ASN A 131 -5.59 16.36 7.86
N VAL A 132 -4.36 16.74 8.22
CA VAL A 132 -3.19 15.84 8.24
C VAL A 132 -3.32 14.71 9.27
N ASP A 133 -3.97 14.96 10.41
CA ASP A 133 -4.22 13.96 11.45
C ASP A 133 -5.22 12.89 11.00
N LYS A 134 -6.02 13.19 9.98
CA LYS A 134 -6.98 12.27 9.36
C LYS A 134 -6.49 11.67 8.03
N LEU A 135 -5.28 12.02 7.60
CA LEU A 135 -4.71 11.59 6.33
C LEU A 135 -3.93 10.28 6.49
N HIS A 136 -4.24 9.32 5.62
CA HIS A 136 -3.60 8.01 5.57
C HIS A 136 -3.16 7.71 4.13
N LEU A 137 -1.87 7.51 3.92
CA LEU A 137 -1.36 7.02 2.63
C LEU A 137 -1.24 5.50 2.66
N VAL A 138 -1.78 4.82 1.66
CA VAL A 138 -1.65 3.37 1.49
C VAL A 138 -1.00 3.10 0.15
N GLY A 139 0.11 2.36 0.11
CA GLY A 139 0.84 2.13 -1.12
C GLY A 139 1.23 0.67 -1.31
N HIS A 140 0.94 0.11 -2.49
CA HIS A 140 1.37 -1.24 -2.84
C HIS A 140 2.68 -1.22 -3.64
N SER A 141 3.60 -2.14 -3.34
CA SER A 141 4.81 -2.32 -4.16
C SER A 141 5.62 -1.01 -4.32
N LEU A 142 5.80 -0.54 -5.55
CA LEU A 142 6.44 0.74 -5.86
C LEU A 142 5.65 1.95 -5.31
N GLY A 143 4.33 1.84 -5.17
CA GLY A 143 3.46 2.81 -4.51
C GLY A 143 3.71 2.92 -3.01
N GLY A 144 4.13 1.84 -2.35
CA GLY A 144 4.58 1.88 -0.95
C GLY A 144 5.86 2.71 -0.78
N GLN A 145 6.80 2.55 -1.72
CA GLN A 145 8.02 3.37 -1.78
C GLN A 145 7.70 4.83 -2.12
N LEU A 146 6.74 5.05 -3.03
CA LEU A 146 6.24 6.38 -3.38
C LEU A 146 5.69 7.12 -2.16
N ALA A 147 4.89 6.45 -1.32
CA ALA A 147 4.37 7.03 -0.08
C ALA A 147 5.48 7.50 0.86
N GLY A 148 6.59 6.75 0.96
CA GLY A 148 7.77 7.17 1.72
C GLY A 148 8.42 8.44 1.19
N TYR A 149 8.54 8.58 -0.14
CA TYR A 149 9.03 9.83 -0.75
C TYR A 149 8.09 11.01 -0.50
N VAL A 150 6.77 10.79 -0.54
CA VAL A 150 5.76 11.82 -0.23
C VAL A 150 5.93 12.31 1.21
N GLY A 151 5.98 11.40 2.18
CA GLY A 151 6.16 11.74 3.59
C GLY A 151 7.45 12.51 3.87
N ARG A 152 8.57 12.04 3.32
CA ARG A 152 9.87 12.74 3.45
C ARG A 152 9.84 14.15 2.88
N THR A 153 9.19 14.33 1.74
CA THR A 153 9.08 15.65 1.11
C THR A 153 8.19 16.59 1.91
N VAL A 154 7.06 16.12 2.44
CA VAL A 154 6.19 16.91 3.31
C VAL A 154 6.96 17.39 4.55
N ILE A 155 7.71 16.50 5.20
CA ILE A 155 8.55 16.86 6.35
C ILE A 155 9.61 17.88 5.95
N ALA A 156 10.30 17.67 4.83
CA ALA A 156 11.38 18.57 4.39
C ALA A 156 10.87 19.98 4.03
N GLN A 157 9.82 20.08 3.22
CA GLN A 157 9.28 21.36 2.74
C GLN A 157 8.50 22.12 3.79
N SER A 158 7.93 21.43 4.78
CA SER A 158 7.31 22.07 5.94
C SER A 158 8.32 22.48 7.02
N GLU A 159 9.62 22.34 6.78
CA GLU A 159 10.68 22.58 7.78
C GLU A 159 10.46 21.77 9.07
N LYS A 160 10.01 20.52 8.91
CA LYS A 160 9.67 19.56 9.99
C LYS A 160 8.45 19.97 10.84
N ARG A 161 7.63 20.93 10.39
CA ARG A 161 6.40 21.35 11.08
C ARG A 161 5.21 20.45 10.80
N VAL A 162 5.21 19.75 9.65
CA VAL A 162 4.14 18.84 9.24
C VAL A 162 4.72 17.45 9.02
N LYS A 163 4.05 16.45 9.58
CA LYS A 163 4.34 15.04 9.39
C LYS A 163 3.03 14.32 9.14
N LEU A 164 3.02 13.40 8.18
CA LEU A 164 1.81 12.64 7.85
C LEU A 164 1.44 11.74 9.02
N ASN A 165 0.14 11.56 9.29
CA ASN A 165 -0.28 10.71 10.41
C ASN A 165 0.10 9.24 10.18
N ARG A 166 -0.34 8.64 9.06
CA ARG A 166 -0.09 7.21 8.79
C ARG A 166 0.32 6.92 7.35
N ILE A 167 1.32 6.05 7.19
CA ILE A 167 1.63 5.37 5.92
C ILE A 167 1.50 3.86 6.14
N SER A 168 0.70 3.18 5.31
CA SER A 168 0.69 1.72 5.24
C SER A 168 1.29 1.25 3.94
N ALA A 169 2.31 0.39 4.00
CA ALA A 169 2.97 -0.15 2.82
C ALA A 169 2.63 -1.63 2.65
N LEU A 170 2.00 -1.92 1.51
CA LEU A 170 1.56 -3.25 1.14
C LEU A 170 2.65 -3.88 0.28
N ASP A 171 3.48 -4.70 0.92
CA ASP A 171 4.63 -5.39 0.35
C ASP A 171 5.54 -4.45 -0.47
N PRO A 172 6.13 -3.41 0.17
CA PRO A 172 6.87 -2.36 -0.54
C PRO A 172 8.01 -2.95 -1.36
N ALA A 173 8.22 -2.41 -2.57
CA ALA A 173 9.13 -3.02 -3.53
C ALA A 173 10.57 -3.15 -3.01
N PHE A 174 11.20 -4.31 -3.20
CA PHE A 174 12.56 -4.58 -2.73
C PHE A 174 13.65 -3.97 -3.62
N PRO A 175 13.92 -4.46 -4.84
CA PRO A 175 14.95 -3.85 -5.67
C PRO A 175 14.50 -2.46 -6.14
N PRO A 176 15.38 -1.46 -6.26
CA PRO A 176 16.73 -1.38 -5.71
C PRO A 176 16.75 -0.61 -4.36
N PHE A 177 15.62 -0.58 -3.67
CA PHE A 177 15.38 0.22 -2.46
C PHE A 177 16.11 -0.29 -1.23
N TYR A 178 16.36 -1.59 -1.13
CA TYR A 178 17.14 -2.16 -0.02
C TYR A 178 18.46 -2.72 -0.56
N PRO A 179 19.60 -2.41 0.08
CA PRO A 179 19.77 -1.77 1.39
C PRO A 179 19.79 -0.22 1.39
N GLY A 180 19.25 0.46 0.37
CA GLY A 180 19.16 1.92 0.35
C GLY A 180 20.25 2.63 -0.44
N ILE A 181 21.10 1.89 -1.15
CA ILE A 181 22.25 2.43 -1.90
C ILE A 181 21.82 3.10 -3.20
N PHE A 182 20.91 2.47 -3.94
CA PHE A 182 20.54 2.91 -5.30
C PHE A 182 19.23 3.71 -5.30
N ALA A 183 18.31 3.40 -4.39
CA ALA A 183 17.09 4.16 -4.16
C ALA A 183 16.82 4.21 -2.65
N THR A 184 16.21 5.30 -2.18
CA THR A 184 15.87 5.46 -0.75
C THR A 184 14.59 4.70 -0.45
N ALA A 185 14.69 3.69 0.41
CA ALA A 185 13.53 2.95 0.91
C ALA A 185 12.61 3.82 1.79
N LEU A 186 11.34 3.43 1.84
CA LEU A 186 10.39 3.79 2.90
C LEU A 186 11.00 3.50 4.27
N SER A 187 10.79 4.39 5.23
CA SER A 187 11.24 4.18 6.61
C SER A 187 10.18 4.58 7.64
N SER A 188 10.33 4.08 8.87
CA SER A 188 9.53 4.49 10.03
C SER A 188 9.51 6.00 10.32
N LYS A 189 10.44 6.78 9.74
CA LYS A 189 10.52 8.24 9.92
C LYS A 189 9.64 9.01 8.95
N ASP A 190 9.06 8.36 7.95
CA ASP A 190 8.36 9.02 6.84
C ASP A 190 6.95 9.51 7.24
N ALA A 191 6.40 9.02 8.36
CA ALA A 191 5.14 9.45 8.98
C ALA A 191 5.19 9.30 10.51
N GLU A 192 4.14 9.72 11.22
CA GLU A 192 4.01 9.46 12.66
C GLU A 192 3.89 7.97 12.95
N PHE A 193 3.16 7.25 12.11
CA PHE A 193 3.07 5.81 12.14
C PHE A 193 3.26 5.21 10.75
N VAL A 194 4.14 4.22 10.64
CA VAL A 194 4.36 3.46 9.40
C VAL A 194 4.14 1.99 9.69
N ASP A 195 3.18 1.36 9.03
CA ASP A 195 2.93 -0.07 9.15
C ASP A 195 3.10 -0.79 7.81
N VAL A 196 3.70 -1.98 7.84
CA VAL A 196 4.13 -2.68 6.63
C VAL A 196 3.60 -4.11 6.63
N ILE A 197 3.02 -4.56 5.52
CA ILE A 197 2.59 -5.95 5.34
C ILE A 197 3.56 -6.61 4.36
N HIS A 198 4.33 -7.59 4.82
CA HIS A 198 5.26 -8.36 3.99
C HIS A 198 4.59 -9.64 3.52
N THR A 199 4.52 -9.86 2.21
CA THR A 199 3.93 -11.09 1.64
C THR A 199 4.83 -11.77 0.63
N ASP A 200 5.81 -11.05 0.09
CA ASP A 200 6.76 -11.57 -0.89
C ASP A 200 8.18 -11.07 -0.66
N ALA A 201 8.59 -11.02 0.63
CA ALA A 201 9.92 -10.61 1.02
C ALA A 201 11.02 -11.36 0.27
N TRP A 202 12.08 -10.64 -0.12
CA TRP A 202 13.25 -11.08 -0.93
C TRP A 202 13.02 -11.25 -2.43
N LEU A 203 11.78 -11.43 -2.89
CA LEU A 203 11.47 -11.52 -4.31
C LEU A 203 11.03 -10.16 -4.84
N TYR A 204 9.77 -9.78 -4.61
CA TYR A 204 9.26 -8.45 -4.97
C TYR A 204 9.18 -7.50 -3.77
N GLY A 205 8.94 -8.01 -2.57
CA GLY A 205 8.73 -7.22 -1.35
C GLY A 205 9.99 -7.04 -0.49
N ALA A 206 9.98 -5.99 0.33
CA ALA A 206 11.05 -5.63 1.25
C ALA A 206 11.50 -6.83 2.12
N PRO A 207 12.81 -7.14 2.17
CA PRO A 207 13.32 -8.32 2.86
C PRO A 207 13.54 -8.11 4.37
N VAL A 208 13.37 -6.88 4.84
CA VAL A 208 13.68 -6.43 6.21
C VAL A 208 12.54 -5.56 6.74
N SER A 209 12.38 -5.55 8.05
CA SER A 209 11.47 -4.63 8.75
C SER A 209 11.91 -3.20 8.50
N THR A 210 10.96 -2.36 8.09
CA THR A 210 11.21 -1.00 7.60
C THR A 210 10.21 0.01 8.17
N GLY A 211 9.12 -0.47 8.77
CA GLY A 211 8.10 0.32 9.42
C GLY A 211 8.37 0.60 10.90
N THR A 212 7.37 1.20 11.53
CA THR A 212 7.21 1.23 12.99
C THR A 212 6.68 -0.13 13.47
N ALA A 213 5.73 -0.70 12.73
CA ALA A 213 5.23 -2.06 12.90
C ALA A 213 5.29 -2.81 11.56
N ASP A 214 5.79 -4.04 11.59
CA ASP A 214 5.96 -4.87 10.39
C ASP A 214 5.24 -6.21 10.60
N PHE A 215 4.36 -6.56 9.67
CA PHE A 215 3.52 -7.76 9.72
C PHE A 215 4.02 -8.78 8.70
N TRP A 216 4.18 -10.01 9.15
CA TRP A 216 4.75 -11.12 8.39
C TRP A 216 3.77 -12.29 8.29
N PRO A 217 2.61 -12.13 7.61
CA PRO A 217 1.65 -13.22 7.39
C PRO A 217 2.33 -14.40 6.68
N ASN A 218 2.18 -15.60 7.25
CA ASN A 218 2.71 -16.84 6.69
C ASN A 218 4.20 -16.76 6.35
N ASN A 219 5.04 -16.32 7.31
CA ASN A 219 6.48 -16.05 7.15
C ASN A 219 6.81 -14.80 6.30
N GLY A 220 5.81 -14.09 5.79
CA GLY A 220 5.94 -12.89 4.96
C GLY A 220 6.76 -13.03 3.67
N LYS A 221 7.02 -14.27 3.25
CA LYS A 221 7.79 -14.63 2.07
C LYS A 221 6.90 -15.39 1.08
N THR A 222 7.36 -15.53 -0.16
CA THR A 222 6.83 -16.56 -1.06
C THR A 222 7.07 -17.96 -0.46
N LEU A 223 6.11 -18.90 -0.52
CA LEU A 223 4.81 -18.84 -1.20
C LEU A 223 3.68 -18.64 -0.19
N GLN A 224 2.86 -17.60 -0.38
CA GLN A 224 1.68 -17.40 0.46
C GLN A 224 0.62 -18.49 0.23
N PRO A 225 -0.19 -18.87 1.24
CA PRO A 225 -1.25 -19.85 1.09
C PRO A 225 -2.18 -19.55 -0.09
N GLY A 226 -2.57 -20.58 -0.83
CA GLY A 226 -3.43 -20.48 -2.02
C GLY A 226 -2.76 -19.94 -3.28
N CYS A 227 -1.51 -19.46 -3.21
CA CYS A 227 -0.78 -19.11 -4.42
C CYS A 227 -0.26 -20.35 -5.15
N PRO A 228 -0.21 -20.32 -6.49
CA PRO A 228 0.20 -21.46 -7.28
C PRO A 228 1.71 -21.73 -7.14
N LYS A 229 2.11 -23.02 -7.16
CA LYS A 229 3.53 -23.42 -7.02
C LYS A 229 4.38 -22.87 -8.17
N ARG A 230 5.61 -22.47 -7.84
CA ARG A 230 6.57 -21.80 -8.73
C ARG A 230 6.87 -22.61 -10.00
N ASN A 231 6.77 -21.95 -11.17
CA ASN A 231 7.40 -22.24 -12.47
C ASN A 231 6.90 -21.26 -13.55
N TYR A 232 6.62 -20.02 -13.16
CA TYR A 232 6.02 -19.02 -14.04
C TYR A 232 7.06 -18.06 -14.57
N LYS A 233 6.76 -17.40 -15.69
CA LYS A 233 7.56 -16.26 -16.14
C LYS A 233 7.40 -15.12 -15.14
N LEU A 234 8.47 -14.37 -14.91
CA LEU A 234 8.46 -13.19 -14.05
C LEU A 234 7.32 -12.24 -14.45
N LEU A 235 6.70 -11.60 -13.46
CA LEU A 235 5.63 -10.61 -13.63
C LEU A 235 4.33 -11.16 -14.25
N THR A 236 4.14 -12.47 -14.31
CA THR A 236 2.84 -13.07 -14.65
C THR A 236 1.91 -13.05 -13.43
N ASP A 237 0.59 -13.21 -13.64
CA ASP A 237 -0.37 -13.18 -12.51
C ASP A 237 -0.06 -14.24 -11.45
N ASN A 238 0.38 -15.42 -11.87
CA ASN A 238 0.72 -16.50 -10.95
C ASN A 238 2.01 -16.21 -10.18
N ASP A 239 2.98 -15.55 -10.81
CA ASP A 239 4.25 -15.17 -10.18
C ASP A 239 4.07 -14.03 -9.17
N LEU A 240 3.17 -13.09 -9.48
CA LEU A 240 2.83 -11.96 -8.61
C LEU A 240 1.84 -12.32 -7.48
N CYS A 241 1.39 -13.58 -7.38
CA CYS A 241 0.32 -13.95 -6.45
C CYS A 241 0.66 -13.61 -4.99
N SER A 242 1.85 -14.00 -4.50
CA SER A 242 2.27 -13.66 -3.13
C SER A 242 2.37 -12.15 -2.94
N HIS A 243 2.93 -11.43 -3.91
CA HIS A 243 3.08 -9.97 -3.87
C HIS A 243 1.73 -9.22 -3.79
N ARG A 244 0.69 -9.80 -4.41
CA ARG A 244 -0.68 -9.27 -4.42
C ARG A 244 -1.48 -9.62 -3.16
N ARG A 245 -1.03 -10.56 -2.32
CA ARG A 245 -1.72 -10.89 -1.07
C ARG A 245 -1.82 -9.70 -0.12
N SER A 246 -0.83 -8.81 -0.13
CA SER A 246 -0.80 -7.64 0.74
C SER A 246 -2.03 -6.73 0.55
N TRP A 247 -2.43 -6.42 -0.69
CA TRP A 247 -3.63 -5.63 -0.94
C TRP A 247 -4.94 -6.41 -0.80
N TRP A 248 -4.93 -7.72 -1.00
CA TRP A 248 -6.09 -8.56 -0.66
C TRP A 248 -6.38 -8.58 0.85
N PHE A 249 -5.33 -8.76 1.66
CA PHE A 249 -5.45 -8.72 3.12
C PHE A 249 -5.85 -7.32 3.59
N TRP A 250 -5.29 -6.27 2.99
CA TRP A 250 -5.71 -4.91 3.27
C TRP A 250 -7.20 -4.70 2.98
N ALA A 251 -7.66 -5.02 1.78
CA ALA A 251 -9.05 -4.82 1.38
C ALA A 251 -10.03 -5.60 2.27
N GLU A 252 -9.71 -6.84 2.64
CA GLU A 252 -10.51 -7.61 3.60
C GLU A 252 -10.56 -6.92 4.97
N SER A 253 -9.43 -6.41 5.46
CA SER A 253 -9.40 -5.65 6.72
C SER A 253 -10.26 -4.38 6.68
N VAL A 254 -10.35 -3.74 5.51
CA VAL A 254 -11.19 -2.53 5.31
C VAL A 254 -12.67 -2.88 5.27
N ALA A 255 -13.03 -3.96 4.56
CA ALA A 255 -14.42 -4.34 4.30
C ALA A 255 -15.14 -4.90 5.54
N GLU A 256 -14.43 -5.60 6.43
CA GLU A 256 -14.99 -6.16 7.67
C GLU A 256 -15.19 -5.08 8.75
N SER A 257 -16.09 -4.14 8.48
CA SER A 257 -16.41 -3.06 9.43
C SER A 257 -16.92 -3.64 10.76
N ASN A 258 -16.36 -3.17 11.88
CA ASN A 258 -16.69 -3.55 13.27
C ASN A 258 -16.17 -4.91 13.75
N VAL A 259 -15.38 -5.64 12.94
CA VAL A 259 -14.70 -6.87 13.39
C VAL A 259 -13.23 -6.75 13.03
N ALA A 260 -12.41 -6.43 14.04
CA ALA A 260 -10.97 -6.34 13.87
C ALA A 260 -10.42 -7.71 13.42
N SER A 261 -10.07 -7.77 12.14
CA SER A 261 -9.61 -8.98 11.47
C SER A 261 -8.07 -9.08 11.58
N PHE A 262 -7.53 -10.27 11.29
CA PHE A 262 -6.08 -10.54 11.23
C PHE A 262 -5.35 -10.31 12.55
N HIS A 263 -5.69 -11.13 13.56
CA HIS A 263 -4.98 -11.09 14.83
C HIS A 263 -3.55 -11.54 14.63
N SER A 264 -2.62 -10.72 15.09
CA SER A 264 -1.17 -10.96 14.99
C SER A 264 -0.51 -10.81 16.35
N VAL A 265 0.56 -11.58 16.54
CA VAL A 265 1.30 -11.65 17.80
C VAL A 265 2.72 -11.17 17.59
N LYS A 266 3.25 -10.50 18.61
CA LYS A 266 4.62 -10.03 18.60
C LYS A 266 5.58 -11.17 18.92
N CYS A 267 6.51 -11.43 18.00
CA CYS A 267 7.57 -12.44 18.15
C CYS A 267 8.87 -11.90 17.56
N LYS A 268 10.00 -12.56 17.82
CA LYS A 268 11.29 -12.15 17.22
C LYS A 268 11.50 -12.72 15.81
N SER A 269 10.79 -13.80 15.47
CA SER A 269 10.94 -14.48 14.20
C SER A 269 9.73 -15.37 13.90
N TRP A 270 9.63 -15.82 12.65
CA TRP A 270 8.66 -16.85 12.26
C TRP A 270 8.90 -18.19 12.97
N ASP A 271 10.16 -18.55 13.25
CA ASP A 271 10.46 -19.77 13.99
C ASP A 271 9.98 -19.70 15.45
N ASP A 272 10.14 -18.54 16.10
CA ASP A 272 9.57 -18.31 17.43
C ASP A 272 8.03 -18.35 17.41
N PHE A 273 7.40 -17.85 16.35
CA PHE A 273 5.95 -17.96 16.16
C PHE A 273 5.50 -19.43 16.05
N LYS A 274 6.22 -20.26 15.27
CA LYS A 274 5.95 -21.70 15.15
C LYS A 274 6.11 -22.45 16.48
N ASP A 275 7.12 -22.08 17.25
CA ASP A 275 7.41 -22.68 18.55
C ASP A 275 6.50 -22.15 19.68
N GLY A 276 5.60 -21.20 19.39
CA GLY A 276 4.72 -20.58 20.39
C GLY A 276 5.45 -19.62 21.36
N LYS A 277 6.66 -19.19 21.02
CA LYS A 277 7.49 -18.22 21.77
C LYS A 277 7.04 -16.78 21.47
N VAL A 278 5.78 -16.48 21.79
CA VAL A 278 5.16 -15.17 21.60
C VAL A 278 5.39 -14.28 22.82
N ASP A 279 5.53 -12.97 22.63
CA ASP A 279 5.54 -12.00 23.72
C ASP A 279 4.11 -11.88 24.30
N ARG A 280 3.85 -12.59 25.40
CA ARG A 280 2.53 -12.64 26.04
C ARG A 280 2.18 -11.38 26.82
N ALA A 281 3.15 -10.50 27.06
CA ALA A 281 2.89 -9.20 27.70
C ALA A 281 2.45 -8.15 26.67
N ALA A 282 2.80 -8.34 25.39
CA ALA A 282 2.33 -7.48 24.31
C ALA A 282 0.84 -7.76 24.00
N PRO A 283 0.06 -6.71 23.69
CA PRO A 283 -1.31 -6.89 23.21
C PRO A 283 -1.31 -7.57 21.84
N ILE A 284 -2.41 -8.24 21.52
CA ILE A 284 -2.71 -8.62 20.14
C ILE A 284 -2.86 -7.35 19.31
N VAL A 285 -2.22 -7.33 18.15
CA VAL A 285 -2.33 -6.24 17.17
C VAL A 285 -3.03 -6.77 15.93
N HIS A 286 -3.86 -5.95 15.31
CA HIS A 286 -4.57 -6.29 14.09
C HIS A 286 -3.77 -5.81 12.88
N MET A 287 -3.43 -6.71 11.97
CA MET A 287 -2.83 -6.33 10.70
C MET A 287 -3.91 -5.68 9.81
N GLY A 288 -3.59 -4.54 9.18
CA GLY A 288 -4.51 -3.85 8.27
C GLY A 288 -5.05 -2.53 8.83
N ILE A 289 -6.26 -2.12 8.41
CA ILE A 289 -6.81 -0.79 8.71
C ILE A 289 -6.92 -0.51 10.22
N ASP A 290 -7.26 -1.52 11.02
CA ASP A 290 -7.48 -1.43 12.46
C ASP A 290 -6.19 -1.59 13.29
N CYS A 291 -5.02 -1.55 12.64
CA CYS A 291 -3.73 -1.54 13.34
C CYS A 291 -3.63 -0.34 14.29
N SER A 292 -3.29 -0.62 15.55
CA SER A 292 -3.04 0.41 16.55
C SER A 292 -1.77 1.19 16.22
N SER A 293 -1.83 2.52 16.33
CA SER A 293 -0.68 3.41 16.16
C SER A 293 0.42 3.22 17.22
N ASP A 294 0.12 2.50 18.31
CA ASP A 294 1.09 2.16 19.35
C ASP A 294 1.90 0.90 19.03
N ALA A 295 1.53 0.15 17.99
CA ALA A 295 2.20 -1.08 17.60
C ALA A 295 3.66 -0.81 17.22
N LYS A 296 4.60 -1.58 17.79
CA LYS A 296 6.03 -1.47 17.49
C LYS A 296 6.72 -2.82 17.32
N GLY A 297 7.50 -2.96 16.25
CA GLY A 297 8.29 -4.17 15.94
C GLY A 297 7.55 -5.17 15.04
N ASP A 298 8.00 -6.42 15.07
CA ASP A 298 7.52 -7.47 14.18
C ASP A 298 6.35 -8.27 14.75
N TYR A 299 5.36 -8.51 13.90
CA TYR A 299 4.15 -9.28 14.20
C TYR A 299 3.95 -10.41 13.19
N TYR A 300 3.51 -11.55 13.68
CA TYR A 300 3.33 -12.77 12.89
C TYR A 300 1.90 -13.31 13.04
N LEU A 301 1.42 -13.94 11.96
CA LEU A 301 0.09 -14.54 11.87
C LEU A 301 0.03 -15.56 10.72
N GLN A 302 -0.96 -16.45 10.78
CA GLN A 302 -1.39 -17.30 9.66
C GLN A 302 -2.66 -16.74 8.99
N THR A 303 -2.78 -16.93 7.67
CA THR A 303 -3.99 -16.62 6.89
C THR A 303 -4.45 -17.84 6.10
N ASN A 304 -5.70 -17.84 5.66
CA ASN A 304 -6.21 -18.83 4.72
C ASN A 304 -5.64 -18.59 3.31
N GLY A 305 -5.77 -19.60 2.43
CA GLY A 305 -5.42 -19.48 1.01
C GLY A 305 -6.51 -18.89 0.11
N ALA A 306 -7.70 -18.66 0.65
CA ALA A 306 -8.83 -18.06 -0.05
C ALA A 306 -9.62 -17.18 0.93
N PRO A 307 -10.42 -16.21 0.44
CA PRO A 307 -11.32 -15.42 1.28
C PRO A 307 -12.33 -16.30 2.05
N PRO A 308 -12.67 -15.96 3.31
CA PRO A 308 -12.01 -14.93 4.12
C PRO A 308 -10.57 -15.36 4.45
N TYR A 309 -9.60 -14.51 4.13
CA TYR A 309 -8.18 -14.75 4.40
C TYR A 309 -7.89 -14.72 5.90
N SER A 310 -8.62 -13.90 6.63
CA SER A 310 -8.48 -13.77 8.05
C SER A 310 -8.86 -15.07 8.75
N LYS A 311 -7.94 -15.60 9.57
CA LYS A 311 -8.23 -16.66 10.53
C LYS A 311 -8.73 -16.11 11.88
N GLY A 312 -8.89 -14.79 12.02
CA GLY A 312 -9.21 -14.17 13.31
C GLY A 312 -8.22 -14.59 14.39
N VAL A 313 -8.72 -14.98 15.57
CA VAL A 313 -7.91 -15.45 16.70
C VAL A 313 -7.06 -16.67 16.35
N SER A 314 -7.54 -17.61 15.53
CA SER A 314 -6.74 -18.81 15.20
C SER A 314 -5.52 -18.48 14.32
N GLY A 315 -5.53 -17.33 13.64
CA GLY A 315 -4.36 -16.82 12.91
C GLY A 315 -3.19 -16.42 13.81
N SER A 316 -3.46 -16.14 15.09
CA SER A 316 -2.44 -15.74 16.07
C SER A 316 -1.63 -16.90 16.66
N LYS A 317 -1.90 -18.14 16.21
CA LYS A 317 -1.21 -19.35 16.64
C LYS A 317 -0.75 -20.12 15.41
N PHE A 318 0.38 -20.81 15.54
CA PHE A 318 0.82 -21.73 14.50
C PHE A 318 0.12 -23.07 14.68
N GLU A 319 -0.64 -23.46 13.67
CA GLU A 319 -1.27 -24.79 13.51
C GLU A 319 -0.72 -25.49 12.27
#